data_AF-A0A938LZG2-F1
#
_entry.id   AF-A0A938LZG2-F1
#
_cell.length_a   1.000
_cell.length_b   1.000
_cell.length_c   1.000
_cell.angle_alpha   90.00
_cell.angle_beta   90.00
_cell.angle_gamma   90.00
#
_symmetry.space_group_name_H-M   'P 1'
#
loop_
_entity.id
_entity.type
_entity.pdbx_description
1 polymer ?
#
loop_
_entity_poly.entity_id
_entity_poly.type
_entity_poly.pdbx_seq_one_letter_code
_entity_poly.pdbx_strand_id
1 'polypeptide(L)'
;MESDVEVRFPVAGNPRLARGTPAQFNHIEVSPFGLHWPDLDEDLSFRGLLAGDYGQLRAGRTSRCSARARRRAKAEARRSPRSRKGLLRKGP
;
A
#
# COMPACT_ATOMS: atom_id res chain seq x y z
N MET A 1 20.79 -23.08 17.16
CA MET A 1 19.40 -23.07 17.65
C MET A 1 18.54 -22.63 16.50
N GLU A 2 18.02 -23.58 15.72
CA GLU A 2 16.95 -23.30 14.76
C GLU A 2 15.69 -23.08 15.60
N SER A 3 15.21 -21.85 15.66
CA SER A 3 13.90 -21.58 16.22
C SER A 3 12.88 -22.17 15.24
N ASP A 4 12.21 -23.24 15.65
CA ASP A 4 11.13 -23.91 14.90
C ASP A 4 9.90 -22.99 14.87
N VAL A 5 9.95 -21.94 14.05
CA VAL A 5 8.87 -20.97 13.88
C VAL A 5 7.93 -21.51 12.80
N GLU A 6 6.86 -22.16 13.23
CA GLU A 6 5.78 -22.59 12.35
C GLU A 6 4.67 -21.53 12.27
N VAL A 7 4.28 -21.14 11.06
CA VAL A 7 3.15 -20.23 10.82
C VAL A 7 2.11 -20.93 9.94
N ARG A 8 0.86 -20.99 10.42
CA ARG A 8 -0.28 -21.54 9.68
C ARG A 8 -1.32 -20.46 9.47
N PHE A 9 -1.87 -20.38 8.26
CA PHE A 9 -2.92 -19.41 7.91
C PHE A 9 -3.93 -20.02 6.93
N PRO A 10 -5.20 -19.59 6.97
CA PRO A 10 -6.23 -20.10 6.07
C PRO A 10 -6.11 -19.43 4.69
N VAL A 11 -5.68 -20.21 3.70
CA VAL A 11 -5.55 -19.82 2.29
C VAL A 11 -6.87 -19.28 1.71
N ALA A 12 -8.01 -19.86 2.13
CA ALA A 12 -9.35 -19.45 1.67
C ALA A 12 -9.71 -17.99 2.02
N GLY A 13 -9.03 -17.40 3.01
CA GLY A 13 -9.26 -15.99 3.38
C GLY A 13 -8.72 -15.02 2.34
N ASN A 14 -7.64 -15.38 1.62
CA ASN A 14 -7.05 -14.55 0.59
C ASN A 14 -7.74 -14.81 -0.76
N PRO A 15 -8.41 -13.82 -1.39
CA PRO A 15 -9.15 -14.06 -2.63
C PRO A 15 -8.32 -14.58 -3.81
N ARG A 16 -7.02 -14.25 -3.86
CA ARG A 16 -6.11 -14.69 -4.92
C ARG A 16 -5.64 -16.11 -4.65
N LEU A 17 -5.19 -16.38 -3.43
CA LEU A 17 -4.76 -17.74 -3.06
C LEU A 17 -5.94 -18.72 -3.00
N ALA A 18 -7.14 -18.30 -2.61
CA ALA A 18 -8.33 -19.15 -2.55
C ALA A 18 -8.70 -19.81 -3.91
N ARG A 19 -8.20 -19.28 -5.03
CA ARG A 19 -8.42 -19.80 -6.38
C ARG A 19 -7.26 -20.64 -6.92
N GLY A 20 -6.18 -20.79 -6.14
CA GLY A 20 -4.98 -21.48 -6.56
C GLY A 20 -5.18 -22.99 -6.65
N THR A 21 -4.49 -23.60 -7.62
CA THR A 21 -4.37 -25.05 -7.76
C THR A 21 -3.17 -25.58 -6.97
N PRO A 22 -3.12 -26.87 -6.61
CA PRO A 22 -1.96 -27.46 -5.94
C PRO A 22 -0.64 -27.23 -6.69
N ALA A 23 -0.67 -27.27 -8.03
CA ALA A 23 0.51 -27.00 -8.86
C ALA A 23 1.03 -25.57 -8.67
N GLN A 24 0.14 -24.58 -8.63
CA GLN A 24 0.50 -23.17 -8.41
C GLN A 24 1.02 -22.93 -6.99
N PHE A 25 0.46 -23.63 -5.99
CA PHE A 25 0.97 -23.53 -4.61
C PHE A 25 2.37 -24.09 -4.44
N ASN A 26 2.70 -25.15 -5.19
CA ASN A 26 4.04 -25.74 -5.18
C ASN A 26 5.08 -24.84 -5.87
N HIS A 27 4.65 -23.92 -6.73
CA HIS A 27 5.51 -22.92 -7.34
C HIS A 27 5.58 -21.67 -6.47
N ILE A 28 6.30 -21.79 -5.36
CA ILE A 28 6.52 -20.72 -4.38
C ILE A 28 7.97 -20.25 -4.41
N GLU A 29 8.16 -18.94 -4.35
CA GLU A 29 9.46 -18.30 -4.22
C GLU A 29 9.61 -17.69 -2.83
N VAL A 30 10.72 -17.99 -2.16
CA VAL A 30 11.02 -17.45 -0.82
C VAL A 30 12.02 -16.32 -0.96
N SER A 31 11.69 -15.19 -0.34
CA SER A 31 12.56 -14.02 -0.25
C SER A 31 12.87 -13.68 1.22
N PRO A 32 13.88 -12.86 1.51
CA PRO A 32 14.15 -12.39 2.87
C PRO A 32 12.97 -11.66 3.54
N PHE A 33 12.01 -11.17 2.75
CA PHE A 33 10.89 -10.35 3.23
C PHE A 33 9.56 -11.12 3.29
N GLY A 34 9.47 -12.29 2.65
CA GLY A 34 8.23 -13.04 2.54
C GLY A 34 8.21 -14.09 1.44
N LEU A 35 6.99 -14.50 1.11
CA LEU A 35 6.65 -15.54 0.13
C LEU A 35 6.00 -14.92 -1.10
N HIS A 36 6.34 -15.42 -2.29
CA HIS A 36 5.77 -14.98 -3.56
C HIS A 36 5.25 -16.20 -4.34
N TRP A 37 4.01 -16.14 -4.81
CA TRP A 37 3.42 -17.10 -5.74
C TRP A 37 3.29 -16.44 -7.11
N PRO A 38 4.28 -16.62 -8.02
CA PRO A 38 4.28 -15.96 -9.33
C PRO A 38 3.06 -16.34 -10.18
N ASP A 39 2.63 -17.60 -10.12
CA ASP A 39 1.48 -18.07 -10.91
C ASP A 39 0.13 -17.50 -10.42
N LEU A 40 0.08 -16.95 -9.21
CA LEU A 40 -1.11 -16.38 -8.57
C LEU A 40 -1.06 -14.84 -8.46
N ASP A 41 0.06 -14.22 -8.85
CA ASP A 41 0.33 -12.79 -8.68
C ASP A 41 0.08 -12.33 -7.23
N GLU A 42 0.57 -13.10 -6.26
CA GLU A 42 0.34 -12.84 -4.83
C GLU A 42 1.61 -12.93 -3.99
N ASP A 43 1.77 -11.96 -3.09
CA ASP A 43 2.92 -11.81 -2.20
C ASP A 43 2.46 -11.73 -0.74
N LEU A 44 3.07 -12.53 0.14
CA LEU A 44 2.83 -12.49 1.58
C LEU A 44 4.11 -12.12 2.32
N SER A 45 4.11 -10.99 3.01
CA SER A 45 5.25 -10.60 3.85
C SER A 45 5.29 -11.39 5.17
N PHE A 46 6.49 -11.73 5.67
CA PHE A 46 6.61 -12.39 6.98
C PHE A 46 6.04 -11.53 8.10
N ARG A 47 6.21 -10.21 8.02
CA ARG A 47 5.63 -9.27 8.98
C ARG A 47 4.11 -9.32 8.98
N GLY A 48 3.49 -9.40 7.80
CA GLY A 48 2.04 -9.57 7.64
C GLY A 48 1.58 -10.90 8.23
N LEU A 49 2.22 -12.01 7.85
CA LEU A 49 1.93 -13.34 8.36
C LEU A 49 1.97 -13.41 9.89
N LEU A 50 3.01 -12.86 10.51
CA LEU A 50 3.15 -12.79 11.97
C LEU A 50 2.13 -11.86 12.65
N ALA A 51 1.64 -10.84 11.92
CA ALA A 51 0.56 -9.97 12.39
C ALA A 51 -0.84 -10.54 12.12
N GLY A 52 -0.94 -11.73 11.51
CA GLY A 52 -2.19 -12.33 11.09
C GLY A 52 -2.82 -11.67 9.86
N ASP A 53 -2.05 -10.92 9.07
CA ASP A 53 -2.45 -10.33 7.79
C ASP A 53 -1.85 -11.11 6.62
N TYR A 54 -2.68 -11.94 6.01
CA TYR A 54 -2.37 -12.77 4.85
C TYR A 54 -3.25 -12.38 3.65
N GLY A 55 -3.67 -11.10 3.57
CA GLY A 55 -4.48 -10.59 2.48
C GLY A 55 -5.98 -10.94 2.58
N GLN A 56 -6.45 -11.28 3.79
CA GLN A 56 -7.83 -11.73 4.00
C GLN A 56 -8.88 -10.61 3.93
N LEU A 57 -8.45 -9.36 4.09
CA LEU A 57 -9.32 -8.20 3.98
C LEU A 57 -9.07 -7.50 2.64
N ARG A 58 -10.13 -7.32 1.85
CA ARG A 58 -10.05 -6.48 0.65
C ARG A 58 -9.48 -5.13 1.03
N ALA A 59 -8.41 -4.72 0.37
CA ALA A 59 -7.90 -3.36 0.40
C ALA A 59 -8.91 -2.36 -0.22
N GLY A 60 -10.03 -2.14 0.46
CA GLY A 60 -10.85 -0.94 0.33
C GLY A 60 -10.25 0.24 1.11
N ARG A 61 -9.03 0.10 1.65
CA ARG A 61 -8.35 1.10 2.48
C ARG A 61 -7.00 1.56 1.93
N THR A 62 -6.66 1.24 0.67
CA THR A 62 -5.76 2.15 -0.02
C THR A 62 -6.58 3.40 -0.27
N SER A 63 -6.23 4.46 0.45
CA SER A 63 -6.58 5.81 0.08
C SER A 63 -6.27 5.96 -1.41
N ARG A 64 -7.30 5.85 -2.25
CA ARG A 64 -7.30 6.52 -3.54
C ARG A 64 -7.19 8.00 -3.19
N CYS A 65 -5.95 8.47 -3.03
CA CYS A 65 -5.61 9.84 -3.34
C CYS A 65 -5.90 9.96 -4.83
N SER A 66 -7.18 10.18 -5.15
CA SER A 66 -7.67 10.39 -6.49
C SER A 66 -6.72 11.38 -7.14
N ALA A 67 -6.26 11.11 -8.36
CA ALA A 67 -5.40 12.04 -9.09
C ALA A 67 -6.00 13.47 -9.15
N ARG A 68 -7.32 13.60 -8.93
CA ARG A 68 -8.09 14.82 -8.76
C ARG A 68 -7.72 15.64 -7.50
N ALA A 69 -7.42 14.99 -6.36
CA ALA A 69 -6.99 15.68 -5.13
C ALA A 69 -5.60 16.31 -5.28
N ARG A 70 -4.64 15.60 -5.92
CA ARG A 70 -3.29 16.12 -6.19
C ARG A 70 -3.30 17.31 -7.17
N ARG A 71 -4.21 17.30 -8.16
CA ARG A 71 -4.33 18.39 -9.14
C ARG A 71 -4.84 19.70 -8.54
N ARG A 72 -5.74 19.65 -7.55
CA ARG A 72 -6.24 20.86 -6.86
C ARG A 72 -5.15 21.56 -6.03
N ALA A 73 -4.36 20.80 -5.26
CA ALA A 73 -3.31 21.36 -4.43
C ALA A 73 -2.22 22.10 -5.25
N LYS A 74 -1.86 21.60 -6.44
CA LYS A 74 -0.86 22.26 -7.31
C LYS A 74 -1.39 23.52 -8.00
N ALA A 75 -2.71 23.61 -8.23
CA ALA A 75 -3.33 24.80 -8.82
C ALA A 75 -3.46 25.95 -7.81
N GLU A 76 -3.74 25.62 -6.54
CA GLU A 76 -3.86 26.60 -5.44
C GLU A 76 -2.52 27.27 -5.12
N ALA A 77 -1.42 26.50 -5.11
CA ALA A 77 -0.06 27.03 -4.89
C ALA A 77 0.42 28.01 -5.99
N ARG A 78 -0.22 28.02 -7.16
CA ARG A 78 0.07 28.97 -8.25
C ARG A 78 -0.76 30.26 -8.16
N ARG A 79 -1.76 30.32 -7.27
CA ARG A 79 -2.72 31.42 -7.18
C ARG A 79 -2.36 32.49 -6.14
N SER A 80 -1.10 32.54 -5.69
CA SER A 80 -0.61 33.67 -4.88
C SER A 80 0.14 34.67 -5.77
N PRO A 81 -0.54 35.72 -6.29
CA PRO A 81 0.16 36.88 -6.78
C PRO A 81 0.56 37.75 -5.57
N ARG A 82 1.83 38.16 -5.58
CA ARG A 82 2.37 39.23 -4.74
C ARG A 82 1.40 40.41 -4.72
N SER A 83 0.91 40.80 -3.53
CA SER A 83 0.26 42.11 -3.38
C SER A 83 0.34 42.62 -1.94
N ARG A 84 1.33 43.47 -1.69
CA ARG A 84 1.23 44.63 -0.77
C ARG A 84 1.97 45.76 -1.50
N LYS A 85 1.25 46.61 -2.24
CA LYS A 85 0.77 47.95 -1.83
C LYS A 85 1.87 48.69 -1.05
N GLY A 86 2.52 49.73 -1.57
CA GLY A 86 1.91 50.90 -2.19
C GLY A 86 1.86 52.02 -1.14
N LEU A 87 2.88 52.89 -1.19
CA LEU A 87 2.92 54.31 -0.83
C LEU A 87 1.82 54.86 0.11
N LEU A 88 2.21 55.39 1.28
CA LEU A 88 1.44 56.42 1.99
C LEU A 88 2.38 57.52 2.51
N ARG A 89 2.06 58.77 2.13
CA ARG A 89 2.74 60.03 2.51
C ARG A 89 1.94 60.76 3.62
N LYS A 90 2.63 61.73 4.23
CA LYS A 90 2.19 62.89 5.07
C LYS A 90 2.00 62.52 6.55
N GLY A 91 2.51 63.25 7.53
CA GLY A 91 2.68 64.69 7.77
C GLY A 91 2.20 64.94 9.22
N PRO A 92 2.71 65.92 9.97
CA PRO A 92 2.18 67.28 9.86
C PRO A 92 3.22 68.33 9.47
#